data_AF-A0A095TNR8-F1
#
_entry.id   AF-A0A095TNR8-F1
#
_cell.length_a   1.000
_cell.length_b   1.000
_cell.length_c   1.000
_cell.angle_alpha   90.00
_cell.angle_beta   90.00
_cell.angle_gamma   90.00
#
_symmetry.space_group_name_H-M   'P 1'
#
loop_
_entity.id
_entity.type
_entity.pdbx_description
1 polymer ?
#
loop_
_entity_poly.entity_id
_entity_poly.type
_entity_poly.pdbx_seq_one_letter_code
_entity_poly.pdbx_strand_id
1 'polypeptide(L)'
;METTEAVTEGTEDQNNNSEINATNYYGYMIAGVVILLLVIAAYFINFNFIMNSKPGGSAEWGAFGDFVGGIANPFLGFVTILLLISSLRLQVKELRESTQAVRQSAMELGLTRKFHANQETLQLRDNVRPQIDSEYKNRIAACEYLLNDDVYRGRSLKACIDKSPPSLFDRYAKSSDLDEQEQDYLEEQYKEKLNGYICHIDDLISCALTLIKLSDSDVFIAPVVSEVDDKIIFLVWNDVISFKEADERWYSQIEKEISKRLDNSFFPSLETTNINLMEIIENRRMNDAEFAEWADPEETF
;
A
#
# COMPACT_ATOMS: atom_id res chain seq x y z
N MET A 1 1.58 -19.16 -21.80
CA MET A 1 1.34 -19.76 -23.13
C MET A 1 -0.14 -19.73 -23.51
N GLU A 2 -1.08 -19.72 -22.55
CA GLU A 2 -2.54 -19.62 -22.80
C GLU A 2 -3.04 -18.23 -23.25
N THR A 3 -2.27 -17.15 -23.09
CA THR A 3 -2.73 -15.79 -23.44
C THR A 3 -2.65 -15.45 -24.93
N THR A 4 -1.89 -16.22 -25.71
CA THR A 4 -1.73 -16.00 -27.16
C THR A 4 -2.78 -16.73 -28.01
N GLU A 5 -3.34 -17.83 -27.51
CA GLU A 5 -4.38 -18.60 -28.22
C GLU A 5 -5.77 -17.94 -28.11
N ALA A 6 -6.12 -17.37 -26.95
CA ALA A 6 -7.41 -16.69 -26.77
C ALA A 6 -7.57 -15.40 -27.60
N VAL A 7 -6.47 -14.72 -27.94
CA VAL A 7 -6.49 -13.50 -28.76
C VAL A 7 -6.63 -13.81 -30.25
N THR A 8 -6.09 -14.96 -30.69
CA THR A 8 -6.14 -15.39 -32.11
C THR A 8 -7.51 -15.99 -32.46
N GLU A 9 -8.13 -16.73 -31.55
CA GLU A 9 -9.46 -17.32 -31.77
C GLU A 9 -10.58 -16.26 -31.85
N GLY A 10 -10.49 -15.19 -31.05
CA GLY A 10 -11.46 -14.08 -31.07
C GLY A 10 -11.36 -13.15 -32.30
N THR A 11 -10.22 -13.13 -33.02
CA THR A 11 -10.05 -12.30 -34.22
C THR A 11 -10.47 -13.01 -35.51
N GLU A 12 -10.38 -14.34 -35.58
CA GLU A 12 -10.85 -15.13 -36.73
C GLU A 12 -12.39 -15.16 -36.83
N ASP A 13 -13.10 -15.32 -35.71
CA ASP A 13 -14.57 -15.39 -35.70
C ASP A 13 -15.26 -14.05 -36.01
N GLN A 14 -14.64 -12.92 -35.64
CA GLN A 14 -15.17 -11.60 -36.02
C GLN A 14 -14.91 -11.26 -37.48
N ASN A 15 -13.73 -11.62 -38.02
CA ASN A 15 -13.43 -11.45 -39.44
C ASN A 15 -14.37 -12.29 -40.32
N ASN A 16 -14.56 -13.57 -39.99
CA ASN A 16 -15.46 -14.46 -40.74
C ASN A 16 -16.91 -13.97 -40.74
N ASN A 17 -17.44 -13.51 -39.60
CA ASN A 17 -18.80 -12.96 -39.55
C ASN A 17 -18.95 -11.62 -40.30
N SER A 18 -17.91 -10.78 -40.32
CA SER A 18 -17.91 -9.54 -41.08
C SER A 18 -17.88 -9.78 -42.61
N GLU A 19 -17.12 -10.77 -43.07
CA GLU A 19 -17.03 -11.14 -44.49
C GLU A 19 -18.31 -11.82 -45.00
N ILE A 20 -18.96 -12.64 -44.17
CA ILE A 20 -20.25 -13.27 -44.49
C ILE A 20 -21.38 -12.22 -44.56
N ASN A 21 -21.38 -11.23 -43.66
CA ASN A 21 -22.35 -10.13 -43.74
C ASN A 21 -22.07 -9.19 -44.92
N ALA A 22 -20.80 -9.05 -45.31
CA ALA A 22 -20.41 -8.26 -46.48
C ALA A 22 -20.88 -8.89 -47.81
N THR A 23 -20.74 -10.20 -47.95
CA THR A 23 -21.21 -10.94 -49.14
C THR A 23 -22.72 -10.93 -49.27
N ASN A 24 -23.46 -10.91 -48.16
CA ASN A 24 -24.92 -10.85 -48.16
C ASN A 24 -25.46 -9.50 -48.65
N TYR A 25 -24.85 -8.36 -48.33
CA TYR A 25 -25.35 -7.05 -48.81
C TYR A 25 -25.17 -6.86 -50.32
N TYR A 26 -24.05 -7.33 -50.88
CA TYR A 26 -23.83 -7.31 -52.33
C TYR A 26 -24.84 -8.22 -53.04
N GLY A 27 -25.20 -9.35 -52.44
CA GLY A 27 -26.26 -10.24 -52.92
C GLY A 27 -27.62 -9.53 -53.02
N TYR A 28 -28.01 -8.77 -52.00
CA TYR A 28 -29.28 -8.02 -52.04
C TYR A 28 -29.26 -6.88 -53.07
N MET A 29 -28.14 -6.18 -53.25
CA MET A 29 -28.00 -5.17 -54.31
C MET A 29 -28.11 -5.78 -55.71
N ILE A 30 -27.39 -6.86 -55.98
CA ILE A 30 -27.41 -7.54 -57.28
C ILE A 30 -28.81 -8.09 -57.57
N ALA A 31 -29.47 -8.70 -56.57
CA ALA A 31 -30.84 -9.16 -56.71
C ALA A 31 -31.81 -8.01 -57.05
N GLY A 32 -31.66 -6.84 -56.41
CA GLY A 32 -32.44 -5.65 -56.73
C GLY A 32 -32.26 -5.17 -58.18
N VAL A 33 -31.02 -5.13 -58.67
CA VAL A 33 -30.70 -4.75 -60.05
C VAL A 33 -31.22 -5.78 -61.06
N VAL A 34 -31.10 -7.08 -60.75
CA VAL A 34 -31.59 -8.16 -61.60
C VAL A 34 -33.12 -8.15 -61.68
N ILE A 35 -33.82 -7.91 -60.57
CA ILE A 35 -35.28 -7.76 -60.57
C ILE A 35 -35.71 -6.56 -61.41
N LEU A 36 -35.02 -5.41 -61.28
CA LEU A 36 -35.28 -4.24 -62.11
C LEU A 36 -35.11 -4.56 -63.61
N LEU A 37 -34.00 -5.20 -63.98
CA LEU A 37 -33.72 -5.61 -65.36
C LEU A 37 -34.71 -6.65 -65.88
N LEU A 38 -35.16 -7.59 -65.04
CA LEU A 38 -36.18 -8.59 -65.38
C LEU A 38 -37.54 -7.97 -65.60
N VAL A 39 -37.94 -6.97 -64.81
CA VAL A 39 -39.20 -6.23 -65.02
C VAL A 39 -39.16 -5.47 -66.34
N ILE A 40 -38.04 -4.81 -66.65
CA ILE A 40 -37.83 -4.12 -67.93
C ILE A 40 -37.85 -5.13 -69.09
N ALA A 41 -37.14 -6.25 -68.97
CA ALA A 41 -37.04 -7.29 -70.01
C ALA A 41 -38.38 -8.00 -70.25
N ALA A 42 -39.10 -8.40 -69.20
CA ALA A 42 -40.40 -9.03 -69.31
C ALA A 42 -41.42 -8.14 -70.03
N TYR A 43 -41.34 -6.82 -69.81
CA TYR A 43 -42.18 -5.85 -70.49
C TYR A 43 -41.82 -5.73 -71.99
N PHE A 44 -40.53 -5.61 -72.33
CA PHE A 44 -40.09 -5.56 -73.73
C PHE A 44 -40.48 -6.82 -74.50
N ILE A 45 -40.42 -8.00 -73.87
CA ILE A 45 -40.83 -9.28 -74.47
C ILE A 45 -42.36 -9.31 -74.66
N ASN A 46 -43.14 -8.86 -73.69
CA ASN A 46 -44.59 -8.86 -73.77
C ASN A 46 -45.11 -7.94 -74.90
N PHE A 47 -44.56 -6.73 -75.03
CA PHE A 47 -44.98 -5.76 -76.05
C PHE A 47 -44.41 -6.02 -77.45
N ASN A 48 -43.15 -6.47 -77.59
CA ASN A 48 -42.59 -6.76 -78.92
C ASN A 48 -42.97 -8.15 -79.46
N PHE A 49 -43.21 -9.14 -78.60
CA PHE A 49 -43.30 -10.53 -79.04
C PHE A 49 -44.70 -11.16 -78.90
N ILE A 50 -45.50 -10.71 -77.93
CA ILE A 50 -46.78 -11.37 -77.60
C ILE A 50 -47.99 -10.59 -78.12
N MET A 51 -48.02 -9.26 -77.99
CA MET A 51 -49.24 -8.46 -78.26
C MET A 51 -49.30 -7.79 -79.65
N ASN A 52 -48.19 -7.75 -80.43
CA ASN A 52 -48.07 -7.08 -81.74
C ASN A 52 -48.73 -5.68 -81.81
N SER A 53 -48.72 -4.95 -80.70
CA SER A 53 -49.36 -3.65 -80.52
C SER A 53 -48.29 -2.59 -80.25
N LYS A 54 -48.49 -1.36 -80.72
CA LYS A 54 -47.55 -0.26 -80.42
C LYS A 54 -47.41 -0.13 -78.89
N PRO A 55 -46.19 0.10 -78.36
CA PRO A 55 -46.02 0.43 -76.96
C PRO A 55 -47.01 1.54 -76.58
N GLY A 56 -47.74 1.37 -75.48
CA GLY A 56 -48.76 2.32 -75.03
C GLY A 56 -48.26 3.78 -75.04
N GLY A 57 -49.18 4.73 -75.21
CA GLY A 57 -48.84 6.16 -75.21
C GLY A 57 -48.23 6.61 -73.87
N SER A 58 -47.50 7.71 -73.87
CA SER A 58 -46.82 8.27 -72.69
C SER A 58 -47.73 8.46 -71.46
N ALA A 59 -49.05 8.59 -71.64
CA ALA A 59 -50.03 8.67 -70.55
C ALA A 59 -50.23 7.33 -69.80
N GLU A 60 -50.25 6.21 -70.50
CA GLU A 60 -50.39 4.87 -69.89
C GLU A 60 -49.13 4.49 -69.10
N TRP A 61 -47.97 4.94 -69.59
CA TRP A 61 -46.68 4.84 -68.89
C TRP A 61 -46.65 5.66 -67.60
N GLY A 62 -47.21 6.87 -67.62
CA GLY A 62 -47.39 7.68 -66.41
C GLY A 62 -48.23 6.94 -65.37
N ALA A 63 -49.38 6.40 -65.77
CA ALA A 63 -50.28 5.68 -64.85
C ALA A 63 -49.67 4.39 -64.26
N PHE A 64 -48.90 3.63 -65.04
CA PHE A 64 -48.19 2.46 -64.53
C PHE A 64 -47.06 2.85 -63.56
N GLY A 65 -46.29 3.89 -63.90
CA GLY A 65 -45.29 4.46 -63.01
C GLY A 65 -45.89 4.96 -61.70
N ASP A 66 -47.08 5.57 -61.74
CA ASP A 66 -47.80 6.05 -60.57
C ASP A 66 -48.32 4.88 -59.70
N PHE A 67 -48.77 3.79 -60.29
CA PHE A 67 -49.19 2.59 -59.54
C PHE A 67 -48.00 1.89 -58.87
N VAL A 68 -46.91 1.64 -59.62
CA VAL A 68 -45.70 1.02 -59.07
C VAL A 68 -45.04 1.93 -58.03
N GLY A 69 -44.95 3.23 -58.30
CA GLY A 69 -44.46 4.24 -57.35
C GLY A 69 -45.35 4.34 -56.11
N GLY A 70 -46.67 4.26 -56.27
CA GLY A 70 -47.65 4.31 -55.19
C GLY A 70 -47.56 3.12 -54.22
N ILE A 71 -47.14 1.94 -54.70
CA ILE A 71 -46.91 0.74 -53.86
C ILE A 71 -45.47 0.69 -53.33
N ALA A 72 -44.49 0.99 -54.19
CA ALA A 72 -43.08 0.93 -53.83
C ALA A 72 -42.71 1.99 -52.78
N ASN A 73 -43.30 3.18 -52.82
CA ASN A 73 -42.92 4.28 -51.93
C ASN A 73 -43.30 4.00 -50.45
N PRO A 74 -44.52 3.54 -50.10
CA PRO A 74 -44.83 3.07 -48.75
C PRO A 74 -43.99 1.86 -48.31
N PHE A 75 -43.71 0.92 -49.21
CA PHE A 75 -42.90 -0.27 -48.90
C PHE A 75 -41.44 0.10 -48.58
N LEU A 76 -40.81 0.92 -49.42
CA LEU A 76 -39.46 1.44 -49.20
C LEU A 76 -39.41 2.33 -47.95
N GLY A 77 -40.45 3.13 -47.68
CA GLY A 77 -40.58 3.90 -46.46
C GLY A 77 -40.57 3.01 -45.21
N PHE A 78 -41.32 1.90 -45.23
CA PHE A 78 -41.34 0.93 -44.14
C PHE A 78 -39.97 0.25 -43.95
N VAL A 79 -39.33 -0.20 -45.04
CA VAL A 79 -37.98 -0.79 -44.98
C VAL A 79 -36.96 0.22 -44.43
N THR A 80 -37.05 1.49 -44.82
CA THR A 80 -36.18 2.56 -44.33
C THR A 80 -36.33 2.76 -42.82
N ILE A 81 -37.57 2.73 -42.31
CA ILE A 81 -37.82 2.82 -40.86
C ILE A 81 -37.23 1.61 -40.13
N LEU A 82 -37.39 0.39 -40.65
CA LEU A 82 -36.81 -0.81 -40.05
C LEU A 82 -35.28 -0.77 -40.01
N LEU A 83 -34.64 -0.32 -41.09
CA LEU A 83 -33.19 -0.12 -41.15
C LEU A 83 -32.73 0.94 -40.17
N LEU A 84 -33.45 2.06 -40.06
CA LEU A 84 -33.14 3.12 -39.10
C LEU A 84 -33.24 2.64 -37.66
N ILE A 85 -34.31 1.91 -37.30
CA ILE A 85 -34.48 1.32 -35.97
C ILE A 85 -33.35 0.32 -35.67
N SER A 86 -32.97 -0.51 -36.64
CA SER A 86 -31.88 -1.47 -36.48
C SER A 86 -30.54 -0.78 -36.25
N SER A 87 -30.27 0.29 -37.02
CA SER A 87 -29.08 1.12 -36.86
C SER A 87 -29.05 1.80 -35.47
N LEU A 88 -30.17 2.37 -35.02
CA LEU A 88 -30.27 2.96 -33.69
C LEU A 88 -30.02 1.94 -32.58
N ARG A 89 -30.55 0.72 -32.71
CA ARG A 89 -30.29 -0.36 -31.74
C ARG A 89 -28.82 -0.73 -31.68
N LEU A 90 -28.14 -0.80 -32.83
CA LEU A 90 -26.70 -1.08 -32.89
C LEU A 90 -25.90 0.05 -32.23
N GLN A 91 -26.18 1.31 -32.57
CA GLN A 91 -25.53 2.48 -31.97
C GLN A 91 -25.69 2.52 -30.44
N VAL A 92 -26.89 2.20 -29.93
CA VAL A 92 -27.14 2.13 -28.47
C VAL A 92 -26.35 1.00 -27.83
N LYS A 93 -26.21 -0.15 -28.51
CA LYS A 93 -25.41 -1.27 -28.02
C LYS A 93 -23.93 -0.89 -27.94
N GLU A 94 -23.38 -0.33 -29.00
CA GLU A 94 -21.97 0.12 -29.06
C GLU A 94 -21.67 1.17 -27.99
N LEU A 95 -22.58 2.14 -27.80
CA LEU A 95 -22.40 3.17 -26.76
C LEU A 95 -22.40 2.56 -25.35
N ARG A 96 -23.25 1.56 -25.09
CA ARG A 96 -23.29 0.85 -23.81
C ARG A 96 -22.01 0.05 -23.57
N GLU A 97 -21.54 -0.70 -24.57
CA GLU A 97 -20.31 -1.48 -24.49
C GLU A 97 -19.08 -0.57 -24.31
N SER A 98 -19.00 0.54 -25.04
CA SER A 98 -17.96 1.56 -24.87
C SER A 98 -17.97 2.16 -23.47
N THR A 99 -19.14 2.53 -22.96
CA THR A 99 -19.29 3.06 -21.59
C THR A 99 -18.85 2.02 -20.54
N GLN A 100 -19.18 0.76 -20.76
CA GLN A 100 -18.77 -0.33 -19.87
C GLN A 100 -17.25 -0.54 -19.91
N ALA A 101 -16.62 -0.55 -21.09
CA ALA A 101 -15.18 -0.66 -21.24
C ALA A 101 -14.44 0.50 -20.54
N VAL A 102 -14.91 1.73 -20.68
CA VAL A 102 -14.35 2.90 -19.97
C VAL A 102 -14.49 2.75 -18.45
N ARG A 103 -15.63 2.25 -17.95
CA ARG A 103 -15.82 2.00 -16.51
C ARG A 103 -14.88 0.92 -15.98
N GLN A 104 -14.70 -0.17 -16.73
CA GLN A 104 -13.76 -1.23 -16.37
C GLN A 104 -12.32 -0.70 -16.34
N SER A 105 -11.90 0.02 -17.38
CA SER A 105 -10.58 0.65 -17.44
C SER A 105 -10.35 1.64 -16.28
N ALA A 106 -11.36 2.44 -15.92
CA ALA A 106 -11.27 3.34 -14.77
C ALA A 106 -11.11 2.58 -13.43
N MET A 107 -11.79 1.44 -13.27
CA MET A 107 -11.66 0.59 -12.09
C MET A 107 -10.27 -0.05 -12.02
N GLU A 108 -9.76 -0.61 -13.11
CA GLU A 108 -8.43 -1.19 -13.21
C GLU A 108 -7.34 -0.16 -12.94
N LEU A 109 -7.47 1.05 -13.49
CA LEU A 109 -6.57 2.16 -13.22
C LEU A 109 -6.60 2.57 -11.75
N GLY A 110 -7.78 2.56 -11.12
CA GLY A 110 -7.94 2.79 -9.69
C GLY A 110 -7.22 1.74 -8.83
N LEU A 111 -7.37 0.47 -9.17
CA LEU A 111 -6.68 -0.63 -8.49
C LEU A 111 -5.16 -0.55 -8.68
N THR A 112 -4.72 -0.26 -9.90
CA THR A 112 -3.31 -0.08 -10.27
C THR A 112 -2.68 1.08 -9.50
N ARG A 113 -3.38 2.22 -9.37
CA ARG A 113 -2.93 3.36 -8.55
C ARG A 113 -2.76 2.98 -7.08
N LYS A 114 -3.70 2.23 -6.50
CA LYS A 114 -3.59 1.75 -5.12
C LYS A 114 -2.41 0.79 -4.94
N PHE A 115 -2.23 -0.12 -5.89
CA PHE A 115 -1.10 -1.05 -5.88
C PHE A 115 0.25 -0.30 -5.98
N HIS A 116 0.37 0.66 -6.90
CA HIS A 116 1.58 1.49 -7.02
C HIS A 116 1.86 2.31 -5.77
N ALA A 117 0.83 2.92 -5.17
CA ALA A 117 0.99 3.67 -3.92
C ALA A 117 1.48 2.76 -2.78
N ASN A 118 0.89 1.58 -2.63
CA ASN A 118 1.34 0.59 -1.64
C ASN A 118 2.75 0.05 -1.94
N GLN A 119 3.10 -0.10 -3.21
CA GLN A 119 4.44 -0.55 -3.59
C GLN A 119 5.50 0.51 -3.30
N GLU A 120 5.20 1.78 -3.56
CA GLU A 120 6.09 2.91 -3.24
C GLU A 120 6.35 3.00 -1.73
N THR A 121 5.30 2.86 -0.90
CA THR A 121 5.47 2.88 0.56
C THR A 121 6.33 1.72 1.05
N LEU A 122 6.14 0.51 0.50
CA LEU A 122 6.99 -0.65 0.80
C LEU A 122 8.45 -0.40 0.41
N GLN A 123 8.70 0.15 -0.78
CA GLN A 123 10.07 0.46 -1.24
C GLN A 123 10.75 1.52 -0.37
N LEU A 124 10.04 2.59 0.00
CA LEU A 124 10.56 3.59 0.91
C LEU A 124 10.95 2.96 2.24
N ARG A 125 10.10 2.07 2.77
CA ARG A 125 10.34 1.39 4.03
C ARG A 125 11.53 0.44 3.96
N ASP A 126 11.66 -0.35 2.89
CA ASP A 126 12.79 -1.25 2.69
C ASP A 126 14.13 -0.51 2.54
N ASN A 127 14.10 0.71 2.02
CA ASN A 127 15.30 1.56 1.91
C ASN A 127 15.66 2.30 3.20
N VAL A 128 14.65 2.76 3.96
CA VAL A 128 14.86 3.55 5.20
C VAL A 128 15.19 2.66 6.39
N ARG A 129 14.52 1.50 6.50
CA ARG A 129 14.70 0.57 7.62
C ARG A 129 16.17 0.19 7.89
N PRO A 130 16.98 -0.24 6.91
CA PRO A 130 18.38 -0.58 7.17
C PRO A 130 19.22 0.64 7.60
N GLN A 131 18.87 1.84 7.14
CA GLN A 131 19.56 3.06 7.57
C GLN A 131 19.30 3.33 9.06
N ILE A 132 18.05 3.23 9.49
CA ILE A 132 17.69 3.41 10.89
C ILE A 132 18.27 2.28 11.76
N ASP A 133 18.28 1.03 11.28
CA ASP A 133 18.90 -0.10 12.00
C ASP A 133 20.42 0.12 12.19
N SER A 134 21.10 0.62 11.17
CA SER A 134 22.53 0.95 11.27
C SER A 134 22.78 2.09 12.26
N GLU A 135 21.94 3.13 12.25
CA GLU A 135 22.05 4.24 13.19
C GLU A 135 21.74 3.79 14.62
N TYR A 136 20.72 2.95 14.81
CA TYR A 136 20.39 2.35 16.11
C TYR A 136 21.59 1.59 16.69
N LYS A 137 22.25 0.74 15.89
CA LYS A 137 23.47 0.04 16.30
C LYS A 137 24.63 0.99 16.62
N ASN A 138 24.78 2.07 15.86
CA ASN A 138 25.80 3.09 16.15
C ASN A 138 25.53 3.77 17.49
N ARG A 139 24.26 4.06 17.83
CA ARG A 139 23.87 4.67 19.11
C ARG A 139 24.11 3.71 20.29
N ILE A 140 23.84 2.42 20.10
CA ILE A 140 24.21 1.40 21.10
C ILE A 140 25.73 1.40 21.34
N ALA A 141 26.52 1.38 20.27
CA ALA A 141 27.98 1.41 20.38
C ALA A 141 28.48 2.69 21.08
N ALA A 142 27.82 3.84 20.85
CA ALA A 142 28.14 5.09 21.55
C ALA A 142 27.83 5.01 23.06
N CYS A 143 26.68 4.43 23.43
CA CYS A 143 26.34 4.15 24.82
C CYS A 143 27.39 3.25 25.48
N GLU A 144 27.79 2.16 24.81
CA GLU A 144 28.81 1.23 25.32
C GLU A 144 30.19 1.86 25.42
N TYR A 145 30.54 2.74 24.47
CA TYR A 145 31.79 3.50 24.51
C TYR A 145 31.83 4.39 25.75
N LEU A 146 30.79 5.19 25.99
CA LEU A 146 30.74 6.09 27.15
C LEU A 146 30.73 5.34 28.48
N LEU A 147 30.03 4.20 28.55
CA LEU A 147 30.06 3.34 29.73
C LEU A 147 31.46 2.80 30.02
N ASN A 148 32.25 2.49 29.00
CA ASN A 148 33.60 1.96 29.18
C ASN A 148 34.68 3.05 29.22
N ASP A 149 34.32 4.32 28.97
CA ASP A 149 35.26 5.43 28.95
C ASP A 149 35.73 5.80 30.37
N ASP A 150 37.01 6.10 30.50
CA ASP A 150 37.67 6.31 31.78
C ASP A 150 37.27 7.67 32.37
N VAL A 151 36.59 7.66 33.51
CA VAL A 151 36.27 8.88 34.27
C VAL A 151 37.53 9.36 35.00
N TYR A 152 38.26 8.45 35.65
CA TYR A 152 39.50 8.78 36.37
C TYR A 152 40.36 7.56 36.68
N ARG A 153 41.68 7.69 36.49
CA ARG A 153 42.71 6.67 36.82
C ARG A 153 42.32 5.24 36.40
N GLY A 154 41.78 5.05 35.19
CA GLY A 154 41.42 3.72 34.67
C GLY A 154 40.10 3.14 35.21
N ARG A 155 39.25 3.95 35.83
CA ARG A 155 37.88 3.57 36.22
C ARG A 155 36.91 4.04 35.15
N SER A 156 36.20 3.10 34.53
CA SER A 156 35.15 3.40 33.57
C SER A 156 33.89 3.95 34.23
N LEU A 157 33.08 4.70 33.47
CA LEU A 157 31.79 5.21 33.92
C LEU A 157 30.88 4.08 34.45
N LYS A 158 30.86 2.94 33.77
CA LYS A 158 30.12 1.74 34.18
C LYS A 158 30.53 1.26 35.57
N ALA A 159 31.83 1.23 35.86
CA ALA A 159 32.31 0.81 37.18
C ALA A 159 31.95 1.79 38.30
N CYS A 160 31.73 3.07 37.96
CA CYS A 160 31.23 4.09 38.88
C CYS A 160 29.71 3.94 39.12
N ILE A 161 28.97 3.58 38.08
CA ILE A 161 27.51 3.37 38.14
C ILE A 161 27.18 2.05 38.87
N ASP A 162 27.74 0.90 38.45
CA ASP A 162 27.45 -0.48 38.93
C ASP A 162 27.56 -0.73 40.45
N LYS A 163 28.07 0.21 41.25
CA LYS A 163 28.21 0.06 42.70
C LYS A 163 27.42 1.12 43.49
N SER A 164 26.39 1.71 42.88
CA SER A 164 25.60 2.85 43.39
C SER A 164 25.00 2.62 44.80
N PRO A 165 24.54 3.66 45.55
CA PRO A 165 24.12 5.02 45.12
C PRO A 165 25.29 5.98 44.82
N PRO A 166 25.04 7.27 44.47
CA PRO A 166 25.98 8.41 44.59
C PRO A 166 26.90 8.39 45.83
N SER A 167 26.54 7.60 46.84
CA SER A 167 27.37 7.13 47.94
C SER A 167 28.72 6.47 47.56
N LEU A 168 28.97 6.05 46.32
CA LEU A 168 30.29 5.56 45.91
C LEU A 168 31.23 6.72 45.56
N PHE A 169 30.69 7.80 44.98
CA PHE A 169 31.38 9.10 44.93
C PHE A 169 31.74 9.54 46.35
N ASP A 170 30.76 9.42 47.24
CA ASP A 170 30.89 9.77 48.65
C ASP A 170 31.89 8.86 49.40
N ARG A 171 31.92 7.54 49.11
CA ARG A 171 32.88 6.58 49.69
C ARG A 171 34.26 6.68 49.07
N TYR A 172 34.40 7.02 47.78
CA TYR A 172 35.69 7.14 47.09
C TYR A 172 36.37 8.47 47.41
N ALA A 173 35.62 9.58 47.40
CA ALA A 173 36.07 10.87 47.91
C ALA A 173 36.52 10.77 49.38
N LYS A 174 35.81 9.99 50.21
CA LYS A 174 36.21 9.73 51.61
C LYS A 174 37.34 8.70 51.79
N SER A 175 37.54 7.76 50.86
CA SER A 175 38.56 6.70 50.99
C SER A 175 39.91 7.03 50.35
N SER A 176 39.94 8.03 49.48
CA SER A 176 41.13 8.43 48.73
C SER A 176 41.69 9.69 49.37
N ASP A 177 42.99 9.77 49.59
CA ASP A 177 43.70 11.02 49.93
C ASP A 177 43.69 11.99 48.73
N LEU A 178 42.51 12.34 48.22
CA LEU A 178 42.30 13.31 47.14
C LEU A 178 42.08 14.68 47.75
N ASP A 179 42.68 15.70 47.15
CA ASP A 179 42.41 17.07 47.57
C ASP A 179 41.01 17.53 47.11
N GLU A 180 40.53 18.64 47.69
CA GLU A 180 39.20 19.21 47.40
C GLU A 180 39.05 19.58 45.91
N GLN A 181 40.14 19.97 45.23
CA GLN A 181 40.12 20.30 43.80
C GLN A 181 39.99 19.04 42.91
N GLU A 182 40.64 17.95 43.27
CA GLU A 182 40.53 16.66 42.59
C GLU A 182 39.13 16.07 42.76
N GLN A 183 38.51 16.25 43.93
CA GLN A 183 37.13 15.84 44.18
C GLN A 183 36.14 16.61 43.31
N ASP A 184 36.23 17.94 43.27
CA ASP A 184 35.37 18.79 42.43
C ASP A 184 35.52 18.44 40.93
N TYR A 185 36.76 18.29 40.46
CA TYR A 185 37.04 17.91 39.07
C TYR A 185 36.44 16.55 38.71
N LEU A 186 36.53 15.58 39.62
CA LEU A 186 35.93 14.25 39.45
C LEU A 186 34.41 14.29 39.38
N GLU A 187 33.77 15.11 40.21
CA GLU A 187 32.31 15.25 40.22
C GLU A 187 31.81 15.84 38.90
N GLU A 188 32.51 16.86 38.41
CA GLU A 188 32.20 17.51 37.14
C GLU A 188 32.34 16.53 35.96
N GLN A 189 33.45 15.80 35.89
CA GLN A 189 33.68 14.81 34.84
C GLN A 189 32.69 13.64 34.87
N TYR A 190 32.31 13.17 36.06
CA TYR A 190 31.29 12.15 36.21
C TYR A 190 29.91 12.64 35.72
N LYS A 191 29.49 13.84 36.16
CA LYS A 191 28.21 14.44 35.74
C LYS A 191 28.17 14.69 34.24
N GLU A 192 29.26 15.18 33.65
CA GLU A 192 29.38 15.43 32.21
C GLU A 192 29.15 14.13 31.41
N LYS A 193 29.87 13.06 31.77
CA LYS A 193 29.76 11.77 31.08
C LYS A 193 28.41 11.08 31.31
N LEU A 194 27.86 11.18 32.52
CA LEU A 194 26.54 10.64 32.85
C LEU A 194 25.44 11.34 32.05
N ASN A 195 25.48 12.68 31.97
CA ASN A 195 24.55 13.45 31.14
C ASN A 195 24.70 13.09 29.66
N GLY A 196 25.93 12.93 29.16
CA GLY A 196 26.18 12.45 27.80
C GLY A 196 25.53 11.08 27.55
N TYR A 197 25.70 10.13 28.47
CA TYR A 197 25.08 8.81 28.37
C TYR A 197 23.53 8.87 28.35
N ILE A 198 22.91 9.69 29.20
CA ILE A 198 21.46 9.90 29.21
C ILE A 198 20.97 10.48 27.87
N CYS A 199 21.68 11.47 27.30
CA CYS A 199 21.35 12.00 25.98
C CYS A 199 21.45 10.94 24.87
N HIS A 200 22.44 10.05 24.93
CA HIS A 200 22.52 8.95 23.96
C HIS A 200 21.39 7.92 24.13
N ILE A 201 20.88 7.72 25.35
CA ILE A 201 19.68 6.92 25.57
C ILE A 201 18.45 7.60 24.96
N ASP A 202 18.29 8.92 25.09
CA ASP A 202 17.18 9.64 24.44
C ASP A 202 17.23 9.47 22.90
N ASP A 203 18.42 9.57 22.30
CA ASP A 203 18.62 9.33 20.86
C ASP A 203 18.31 7.88 20.47
N LEU A 204 18.75 6.92 21.29
CA LEU A 204 18.52 5.49 21.09
C LEU A 204 17.03 5.17 21.10
N ILE A 205 16.30 5.75 22.04
CA ILE A 205 14.84 5.60 22.17
C ILE A 205 14.14 6.25 20.99
N SER A 206 14.60 7.42 20.53
CA SER A 206 14.07 8.05 19.32
C SER A 206 14.24 7.16 18.08
N CYS A 207 15.38 6.47 17.96
CA CYS A 207 15.62 5.47 16.91
C CYS A 207 14.70 4.25 17.08
N ALA A 208 14.57 3.73 18.30
CA ALA A 208 13.71 2.58 18.60
C ALA A 208 12.24 2.87 18.30
N LEU A 209 11.72 4.04 18.69
CA LEU A 209 10.35 4.47 18.37
C LEU A 209 10.13 4.58 16.86
N THR A 210 11.15 5.02 16.11
CA THR A 210 11.09 5.07 14.64
C THR A 210 11.09 3.67 14.03
N LEU A 211 11.87 2.74 14.56
CA LEU A 211 11.85 1.33 14.15
C LEU A 211 10.52 0.65 14.47
N ILE A 212 9.90 0.95 15.62
CA ILE A 212 8.57 0.45 16.00
C ILE A 212 7.51 0.91 15.00
N LYS A 213 7.57 2.18 14.56
CA LYS A 213 6.67 2.76 13.56
C LYS A 213 6.85 2.17 12.16
N LEU A 214 8.07 1.80 11.79
CA LEU A 214 8.42 1.33 10.45
C LEU A 214 8.43 -0.20 10.30
N SER A 215 8.50 -0.96 11.38
CA SER A 215 8.60 -2.42 11.32
C SER A 215 7.22 -3.05 11.15
N ASP A 216 7.12 -4.14 10.40
CA ASP A 216 5.87 -4.88 10.20
C ASP A 216 5.73 -6.12 11.06
N SER A 217 6.81 -6.47 11.78
CA SER A 217 6.90 -7.73 12.47
C SER A 217 7.49 -7.54 13.85
N ASP A 218 6.84 -8.17 14.83
CA ASP A 218 7.21 -8.07 16.24
C ASP A 218 8.50 -8.83 16.54
N VAL A 219 8.84 -9.83 15.71
CA VAL A 219 10.14 -10.53 15.73
C VAL A 219 11.31 -9.54 15.65
N PHE A 220 11.14 -8.41 14.96
CA PHE A 220 12.19 -7.40 14.85
C PHE A 220 12.13 -6.34 15.96
N ILE A 221 10.96 -6.11 16.54
CA ILE A 221 10.77 -5.08 17.58
C ILE A 221 11.16 -5.61 18.96
N ALA A 222 10.84 -6.87 19.26
CA ALA A 222 11.13 -7.47 20.55
C ALA A 222 12.60 -7.33 21.00
N PRO A 223 13.62 -7.62 20.17
CA PRO A 223 15.01 -7.41 20.58
C PRO A 223 15.33 -5.93 20.80
N VAL A 224 14.82 -5.03 19.96
CA VAL A 224 15.04 -3.57 20.07
C VAL A 224 14.48 -3.02 21.38
N VAL A 225 13.26 -3.44 21.75
CA VAL A 225 12.62 -3.03 23.00
C VAL A 225 13.36 -3.59 24.20
N SER A 226 13.76 -4.87 24.16
CA SER A 226 14.54 -5.49 25.24
C SER A 226 15.88 -4.79 25.46
N GLU A 227 16.58 -4.41 24.39
CA GLU A 227 17.90 -3.77 24.49
C GLU A 227 17.82 -2.34 25.02
N VAL A 228 16.74 -1.62 24.69
CA VAL A 228 16.43 -0.31 25.29
C VAL A 228 16.08 -0.46 26.77
N ASP A 229 15.22 -1.43 27.10
CA ASP A 229 14.80 -1.76 28.47
C ASP A 229 16.02 -2.02 29.38
N ASP A 230 16.96 -2.86 28.93
CA ASP A 230 18.20 -3.17 29.66
C ASP A 230 19.02 -1.90 30.00
N LYS A 231 19.06 -0.91 29.08
CA LYS A 231 19.80 0.34 29.26
C LYS A 231 19.09 1.32 30.21
N ILE A 232 17.75 1.34 30.19
CA ILE A 232 16.93 2.14 31.11
C ILE A 232 17.01 1.55 32.52
N ILE A 233 16.83 0.25 32.66
CA ILE A 233 16.89 -0.46 33.94
C ILE A 233 18.25 -0.26 34.60
N PHE A 234 19.34 -0.29 33.82
CA PHE A 234 20.68 0.01 34.32
C PHE A 234 20.76 1.38 35.03
N LEU A 235 20.03 2.40 34.56
CA LEU A 235 20.00 3.70 35.25
C LEU A 235 19.13 3.68 36.51
N VAL A 236 18.00 2.96 36.45
CA VAL A 236 17.05 2.86 37.57
C VAL A 236 17.67 2.09 38.74
N TRP A 237 18.29 0.94 38.48
CA TRP A 237 18.94 0.11 39.51
C TRP A 237 20.13 0.77 40.18
N ASN A 238 20.71 1.79 39.55
CA ASN A 238 21.84 2.52 40.10
C ASN A 238 21.43 3.89 40.66
N ASP A 239 20.14 4.09 40.97
CA ASP A 239 19.59 5.33 41.55
C ASP A 239 19.94 6.61 40.79
N VAL A 240 20.24 6.50 39.47
CA VAL A 240 20.54 7.67 38.64
C VAL A 240 19.25 8.41 38.30
N ILE A 241 18.20 7.65 38.04
CA ILE A 241 16.87 8.15 37.66
C ILE A 241 15.82 7.35 38.44
N SER A 242 14.77 8.02 38.90
CA SER A 242 13.66 7.30 39.53
C SER A 242 12.85 6.52 38.48
N PHE A 243 12.22 5.42 38.89
CA PHE A 243 11.34 4.67 37.99
C PHE A 243 10.21 5.54 37.40
N LYS A 244 9.64 6.44 38.22
CA LYS A 244 8.60 7.38 37.77
C LYS A 244 9.11 8.31 36.67
N GLU A 245 10.32 8.82 36.81
CA GLU A 245 10.93 9.70 35.81
C GLU A 245 11.29 8.93 34.53
N ALA A 246 11.74 7.68 34.63
CA ALA A 246 11.94 6.80 33.48
C ALA A 246 10.61 6.48 32.75
N ASP A 247 9.51 6.31 33.48
CA ASP A 247 8.19 6.07 32.90
C ASP A 247 7.65 7.28 32.13
N GLU A 248 7.70 8.46 32.75
CA GLU A 248 7.28 9.72 32.13
C GLU A 248 8.16 10.07 30.91
N ARG A 249 9.46 9.82 30.99
CA ARG A 249 10.42 10.20 29.93
C ARG A 249 10.42 9.20 28.77
N TRP A 250 10.33 7.90 29.03
CA TRP A 250 10.62 6.87 28.03
C TRP A 250 9.52 5.83 27.86
N TYR A 251 9.13 5.12 28.92
CA TYR A 251 8.21 3.98 28.78
C TYR A 251 6.83 4.39 28.25
N SER A 252 6.28 5.52 28.70
CA SER A 252 4.98 6.02 28.20
C SER A 252 4.98 6.25 26.69
N GLN A 253 6.12 6.69 26.12
CA GLN A 253 6.24 6.88 24.67
C GLN A 253 6.30 5.54 23.92
N ILE A 254 7.03 4.57 24.46
CA ILE A 254 7.16 3.22 23.88
C ILE A 254 5.80 2.52 23.89
N GLU A 255 5.10 2.52 25.03
CA GLU A 255 3.78 1.92 25.20
C GLU A 255 2.74 2.54 24.25
N LYS A 256 2.76 3.87 24.09
CA LYS A 256 1.87 4.59 23.18
C LYS A 256 2.07 4.17 21.72
N GLU A 257 3.31 4.02 21.27
CA GLU A 257 3.59 3.61 19.88
C GLU A 257 3.31 2.11 19.64
N ILE A 258 3.54 1.25 20.62
CA ILE A 258 3.13 -0.16 20.58
C ILE A 258 1.60 -0.28 20.53
N SER A 259 0.88 0.51 21.33
CA SER A 259 -0.59 0.51 21.35
C SER A 259 -1.19 0.98 20.02
N LYS A 260 -0.65 2.06 19.43
CA LYS A 260 -1.08 2.54 18.10
C LYS A 260 -0.88 1.52 16.99
N ARG A 261 0.17 0.72 17.09
CA ARG A 261 0.45 -0.38 16.15
C ARG A 261 -0.60 -1.48 16.26
N LEU A 262 -1.05 -1.80 17.47
CA LEU A 262 -2.10 -2.78 17.72
C LEU A 262 -3.48 -2.36 17.21
N ASP A 263 -3.83 -1.09 17.38
CA ASP A 263 -5.12 -0.55 16.92
C ASP A 263 -5.21 -0.42 15.39
N ASN A 264 -4.07 -0.22 14.72
CA ASN A 264 -4.01 -0.22 13.27
C ASN A 264 -4.08 -1.64 12.72
N SER A 265 -5.31 -2.10 12.45
CA SER A 265 -5.72 -3.31 11.71
C SER A 265 -5.01 -3.58 10.36
N PHE A 266 -4.02 -2.79 9.98
CA PHE A 266 -3.16 -2.96 8.82
C PHE A 266 -2.03 -3.99 9.04
N PHE A 267 -1.76 -4.37 10.29
CA PHE A 267 -0.69 -5.28 10.67
C PHE A 267 -1.26 -6.55 11.32
N PRO A 268 -0.68 -7.74 11.07
CA PRO A 268 -1.08 -8.95 11.80
C PRO A 268 -0.90 -8.74 13.31
N SER A 269 -1.88 -9.19 14.09
CA SER A 269 -1.91 -8.99 15.55
C SER A 269 -0.74 -9.68 16.26
N LEU A 270 -0.32 -9.10 17.40
CA LEU A 270 0.67 -9.64 18.35
C LEU A 270 0.44 -11.11 18.72
N GLU A 271 -0.81 -11.58 18.62
CA GLU A 271 -1.22 -12.96 18.90
C GLU A 271 -0.54 -14.00 17.99
N THR A 272 -0.09 -13.63 16.78
CA THR A 272 0.53 -14.59 15.86
C THR A 272 1.92 -15.06 16.29
N THR A 273 2.60 -14.32 17.15
CA THR A 273 3.91 -14.70 17.72
C THR A 273 3.84 -15.26 19.14
N ASN A 274 2.69 -15.19 19.83
CA ASN A 274 2.55 -15.58 21.24
C ASN A 274 3.50 -14.83 22.20
N ILE A 275 3.99 -13.66 21.77
CA ILE A 275 4.89 -12.77 22.52
C ILE A 275 4.07 -11.54 22.89
N ASN A 276 3.54 -11.51 24.10
CA ASN A 276 2.89 -10.34 24.65
C ASN A 276 3.97 -9.41 25.19
N LEU A 277 4.43 -8.47 24.36
CA LEU A 277 5.48 -7.50 24.70
C LEU A 277 5.14 -6.69 25.96
N MET A 278 3.87 -6.33 26.15
CA MET A 278 3.43 -5.63 27.37
C MET A 278 3.52 -6.54 28.59
N GLU A 279 3.12 -7.80 28.49
CA GLU A 279 3.30 -8.78 29.57
C GLU A 279 4.78 -9.11 29.83
N ILE A 280 5.66 -9.08 28.83
CA ILE A 280 7.10 -9.25 29.05
C ILE A 280 7.68 -8.03 29.78
N ILE A 281 7.29 -6.82 29.38
CA ILE A 281 7.68 -5.59 30.05
C ILE A 281 7.10 -5.56 31.47
N GLU A 282 5.83 -5.92 31.66
CA GLU A 282 5.17 -6.00 32.97
C GLU A 282 5.71 -7.12 33.85
N ASN A 283 5.99 -8.30 33.32
CA ASN A 283 6.60 -9.40 34.09
C ASN A 283 8.04 -9.07 34.49
N ARG A 284 8.83 -8.39 33.64
CA ARG A 284 10.13 -7.85 34.05
C ARG A 284 9.94 -6.80 35.14
N ARG A 285 9.05 -5.81 34.92
CA ARG A 285 8.69 -4.80 35.92
C ARG A 285 8.27 -5.41 37.27
N MET A 286 7.47 -6.48 37.28
CA MET A 286 7.00 -7.13 38.52
C MET A 286 8.08 -7.97 39.19
N ASN A 287 8.85 -8.76 38.43
CA ASN A 287 9.99 -9.50 38.98
C ASN A 287 11.05 -8.55 39.56
N ASP A 288 11.20 -7.37 38.98
CA ASP A 288 12.19 -6.37 39.41
C ASP A 288 11.66 -5.48 40.55
N ALA A 289 10.34 -5.26 40.64
CA ALA A 289 9.70 -4.60 41.79
C ALA A 289 9.74 -5.47 43.05
N GLU A 290 9.55 -6.80 42.94
CA GLU A 290 9.77 -7.75 44.04
C GLU A 290 11.25 -7.77 44.50
N PHE A 291 12.20 -7.53 43.59
CA PHE A 291 13.62 -7.41 43.92
C PHE A 291 13.97 -6.07 44.59
N ALA A 292 13.33 -4.98 44.19
CA ALA A 292 13.48 -3.66 44.81
C ALA A 292 12.90 -3.62 46.23
N GLU A 293 11.78 -4.31 46.49
CA GLU A 293 11.25 -4.53 47.85
C GLU A 293 12.21 -5.37 48.72
N TRP A 294 12.98 -6.28 48.13
CA TRP A 294 13.98 -7.09 48.85
C TRP A 294 15.31 -6.36 49.09
N ALA A 295 15.62 -5.34 48.28
CA ALA A 295 16.85 -4.55 48.37
C ALA A 295 16.75 -3.38 49.36
N ASP A 296 15.56 -3.08 49.90
CA ASP A 296 15.34 -2.11 50.98
C ASP A 296 15.42 -2.80 52.36
N PRO A 297 16.52 -2.64 53.13
CA PRO A 297 16.64 -3.25 54.45
C PRO A 297 15.84 -2.50 55.53
N GLU A 298 15.15 -1.40 55.21
CA GLU A 298 14.49 -0.57 56.23
C GLU A 298 13.02 -0.92 56.52
N GLU A 299 12.40 -1.87 55.80
CA GLU A 299 11.00 -2.29 56.08
C GLU A 299 10.82 -3.76 56.53
N THR A 300 11.87 -4.45 56.98
CA THR A 300 11.70 -5.72 57.71
C THR A 300 12.46 -5.77 59.05
N PHE A 301 11.82 -5.17 60.07
CA PHE A 301 12.06 -5.28 61.53
C PHE A 301 13.34 -4.68 62.13
#